data_AF-R6LNR9-F1
#
_entry.id   AF-R6LNR9-F1
#
_cell.length_a   1.000
_cell.length_b   1.000
_cell.length_c   1.000
_cell.angle_alpha   90.00
_cell.angle_beta   90.00
_cell.angle_gamma   90.00
#
_symmetry.space_group_name_H-M   'P 1'
#
loop_
_entity.id
_entity.type
_entity.pdbx_description
1 polymer ?
#
loop_
_entity_poly.entity_id
_entity_poly.type
_entity_poly.pdbx_seq_one_letter_code
_entity_poly.pdbx_strand_id
1 'polypeptide(L)'
;MSCNNVIDDLKNGIETVWINQYKENVGEREKINGHGFVELKAAQNRLMRFMPYIAKVFPETADRKGIIESELVKIDKTKQFLNENGAGIEGTLLLKKDCNLPISGSVKARGGIYEVLKIAETLAVDKHMLHPTENYEKIDSEEFRRFYGKYTIQVGSTGNLGLSIGIMGAKLGFKVIVHMSADAKQWKKEMLRSNGVTLMEYDTDYTEAVQAGREASEKDEYSFFIDDEKSVDLFMGYATAAMRLKVQLFKNGVAVDENHPLFVYIPCGVGGAPGGITFGLKQMFGNFVHCFTVEPVQAPCLLAGLATEKWNDISVKDLGLSGKTKADGLAVSKPSGFVCEMMEPLLSGAFTVKDERLLSYLKEVYEKENIFLEPSACAGFFGAEKLMQSDEGKNYIRENGLKEQMKDATHIVWATGGGLVPQKERERYIKGESYIAPSADVIGDVTLDENANVWYHASIRADADKIYIGRNSNIQDNCVIHVDEGYPVYIGEKVTVGHGAVIHGCEIGDCSLIGMGAVLLNGCKIGKNCLIGAGTLVTGGTEVPDGSVVIGNPGKVVRKIKDEELEANVKNAVKYAEEAKNGFGK
;
A
#
# COMPACT_ATOMS: atom_id res chain seq x y z
N MET A 1 -8.75 -7.82 -29.68
CA MET A 1 -8.82 -6.34 -29.72
C MET A 1 -7.52 -5.81 -29.13
N SER A 2 -6.94 -4.77 -29.73
CA SER A 2 -5.50 -4.48 -29.77
C SER A 2 -4.84 -4.16 -28.42
N CYS A 3 -3.65 -4.74 -28.16
CA CYS A 3 -2.71 -4.32 -27.11
C CYS A 3 -2.37 -2.81 -27.14
N ASN A 4 -2.64 -2.12 -28.25
CA ASN A 4 -2.38 -0.68 -28.40
C ASN A 4 -3.05 0.17 -27.31
N ASN A 5 -4.24 -0.18 -26.83
CA ASN A 5 -4.92 0.66 -25.83
C ASN A 5 -4.25 0.59 -24.45
N VAL A 6 -3.78 -0.60 -24.05
CA VAL A 6 -3.17 -0.80 -22.72
C VAL A 6 -1.85 -0.04 -22.60
N ILE A 7 -0.98 -0.12 -23.62
CA ILE A 7 0.31 0.56 -23.57
C ILE A 7 0.14 2.08 -23.59
N ASP A 8 -0.83 2.59 -24.34
CA ASP A 8 -1.13 4.03 -24.37
C ASP A 8 -1.73 4.50 -23.03
N ASP A 9 -2.63 3.72 -22.42
CA ASP A 9 -3.13 4.00 -21.07
C ASP A 9 -2.00 4.08 -20.04
N LEU A 10 -1.07 3.11 -20.07
CA LEU A 10 0.10 3.09 -19.18
C LEU A 10 0.96 4.35 -19.36
N LYS A 11 1.31 4.72 -20.60
CA LYS A 11 2.11 5.92 -20.88
C LYS A 11 1.43 7.21 -20.40
N ASN A 12 0.09 7.25 -20.47
CA ASN A 12 -0.71 8.40 -20.07
C ASN A 12 -1.05 8.42 -18.58
N GLY A 13 -0.57 7.44 -17.79
CA GLY A 13 -0.86 7.38 -16.36
C GLY A 13 -2.35 7.16 -16.07
N ILE A 14 -3.02 6.36 -16.91
CA ILE A 14 -4.43 6.01 -16.76
C ILE A 14 -4.54 4.70 -15.95
N GLU A 15 -5.57 4.59 -15.11
CA GLU A 15 -5.88 3.32 -14.44
C GLU A 15 -6.37 2.31 -15.48
N THR A 16 -5.70 1.18 -15.59
CA THR A 16 -5.84 0.22 -16.69
C THR A 16 -6.28 -1.14 -16.18
N VAL A 17 -7.11 -1.82 -16.98
CA VAL A 17 -7.44 -3.24 -16.80
C VAL A 17 -6.88 -4.00 -17.99
N TRP A 18 -6.03 -5.00 -17.72
CA TRP A 18 -5.49 -5.88 -18.74
C TRP A 18 -5.88 -7.33 -18.41
N ILE A 19 -6.47 -8.00 -19.40
CA ILE A 19 -6.78 -9.43 -19.32
C ILE A 19 -5.73 -10.19 -20.09
N ASN A 20 -5.18 -11.23 -19.45
CA ASN A 20 -4.10 -12.01 -20.02
C ASN A 20 -4.62 -12.98 -21.09
N GLN A 21 -4.18 -12.76 -22.33
CA GLN A 21 -4.53 -13.57 -23.49
C GLN A 21 -3.59 -14.78 -23.68
N TYR A 22 -2.46 -14.81 -22.96
CA TYR A 22 -1.49 -15.91 -22.98
C TYR A 22 -1.77 -16.96 -21.88
N LYS A 23 -2.84 -16.75 -21.08
CA LYS A 23 -3.22 -17.67 -20.01
C LYS A 23 -3.55 -19.06 -20.60
N GLU A 24 -2.89 -20.08 -20.08
CA GLU A 24 -3.13 -21.46 -20.46
C GLU A 24 -4.14 -22.14 -19.54
N ASN A 25 -4.80 -23.17 -20.08
CA ASN A 25 -5.66 -24.05 -19.28
C ASN A 25 -4.79 -24.98 -18.45
N VAL A 26 -4.88 -24.83 -17.14
CA VAL A 26 -4.11 -25.63 -16.23
C VAL A 26 -5.02 -26.81 -15.81
N GLY A 27 -4.92 -27.96 -16.47
CA GLY A 27 -5.81 -29.13 -16.24
C GLY A 27 -5.62 -29.82 -14.89
N GLU A 28 -6.61 -30.58 -14.40
CA GLU A 28 -6.56 -31.25 -13.08
C GLU A 28 -5.47 -32.33 -12.94
N ARG A 29 -5.14 -33.05 -14.03
CA ARG A 29 -4.25 -34.23 -13.97
C ARG A 29 -2.75 -33.93 -14.03
N GLU A 30 -2.32 -32.81 -14.60
CA GLU A 30 -0.88 -32.49 -14.72
C GLU A 30 -0.29 -31.84 -13.46
N LYS A 31 -1.14 -31.40 -12.51
CA LYS A 31 -0.74 -30.56 -11.38
C LYS A 31 -0.53 -31.25 -10.04
N ILE A 32 -1.05 -32.44 -9.85
CA ILE A 32 -1.00 -33.09 -8.53
C ILE A 32 0.34 -33.81 -8.32
N ASN A 33 1.10 -34.08 -9.40
CA ASN A 33 2.34 -34.87 -9.37
C ASN A 33 3.50 -34.30 -10.22
N GLY A 34 3.40 -33.06 -10.72
CA GLY A 34 4.48 -32.42 -11.49
C GLY A 34 5.65 -31.94 -10.62
N HIS A 35 6.80 -31.68 -11.24
CA HIS A 35 8.03 -31.20 -10.56
C HIS A 35 7.76 -30.01 -9.64
N GLY A 36 6.98 -29.03 -10.12
CA GLY A 36 6.63 -27.84 -9.35
C GLY A 36 5.86 -28.11 -8.04
N PHE A 37 4.98 -29.12 -8.00
CA PHE A 37 4.28 -29.50 -6.78
C PHE A 37 5.23 -30.19 -5.78
N VAL A 38 6.20 -30.96 -6.27
CA VAL A 38 7.23 -31.60 -5.44
C VAL A 38 8.10 -30.53 -4.76
N GLU A 39 8.53 -29.51 -5.49
CA GLU A 39 9.31 -28.39 -4.94
C GLU A 39 8.50 -27.59 -3.91
N LEU A 40 7.24 -27.29 -4.19
CA LEU A 40 6.34 -26.64 -3.24
C LEU A 40 6.19 -27.45 -1.95
N LYS A 41 6.02 -28.77 -2.06
CA LYS A 41 5.95 -29.66 -0.89
C LYS A 41 7.27 -29.70 -0.13
N ALA A 42 8.41 -29.69 -0.83
CA ALA A 42 9.72 -29.64 -0.21
C ALA A 42 9.91 -28.34 0.59
N ALA A 43 9.48 -27.20 0.05
CA ALA A 43 9.49 -25.92 0.74
C ALA A 43 8.62 -25.93 2.01
N GLN A 44 7.40 -26.45 1.92
CA GLN A 44 6.49 -26.60 3.06
C GLN A 44 7.07 -27.53 4.14
N ASN A 45 7.67 -28.66 3.74
CA ASN A 45 8.31 -29.60 4.68
C ASN A 45 9.50 -28.97 5.41
N ARG A 46 10.29 -28.12 4.73
CA ARG A 46 11.36 -27.36 5.37
C ARG A 46 10.83 -26.42 6.43
N LEU A 47 9.80 -25.64 6.14
CA LEU A 47 9.16 -24.77 7.13
C LEU A 47 8.67 -25.56 8.34
N MET A 48 8.13 -26.77 8.12
CA MET A 48 7.72 -27.65 9.22
C MET A 48 8.88 -28.11 10.10
N ARG A 49 10.05 -28.43 9.53
CA ARG A 49 11.24 -28.77 10.32
C ARG A 49 11.72 -27.61 11.18
N PHE A 50 11.61 -26.38 10.69
CA PHE A 50 12.00 -25.18 11.45
C PHE A 50 10.99 -24.72 12.51
N MET A 51 9.77 -25.27 12.54
CA MET A 51 8.74 -24.88 13.51
C MET A 51 9.24 -24.86 14.97
N PRO A 52 9.93 -25.90 15.50
CA PRO A 52 10.42 -25.87 16.88
C PRO A 52 11.44 -24.76 17.15
N TYR A 53 12.35 -24.51 16.19
CA TYR A 53 13.30 -23.39 16.29
C TYR A 53 12.57 -22.05 16.35
N ILE A 54 11.65 -21.80 15.39
CA ILE A 54 10.91 -20.55 15.30
C ILE A 54 10.10 -20.31 16.58
N ALA A 55 9.41 -21.33 17.09
CA ALA A 55 8.62 -21.26 18.32
C ALA A 55 9.46 -20.80 19.53
N LYS A 56 10.71 -21.26 19.62
CA LYS A 56 11.64 -20.92 20.69
C LYS A 56 12.20 -19.51 20.57
N VAL A 57 12.62 -19.13 19.36
CA VAL A 57 13.38 -17.89 19.16
C VAL A 57 12.48 -16.66 18.92
N PHE A 58 11.24 -16.87 18.50
CA PHE A 58 10.22 -15.83 18.31
C PHE A 58 8.98 -16.14 19.17
N PRO A 59 8.91 -15.62 20.41
CA PRO A 59 7.85 -15.95 21.37
C PRO A 59 6.43 -15.71 20.87
N GLU A 60 6.21 -14.71 20.02
CA GLU A 60 4.93 -14.42 19.36
C GLU A 60 4.40 -15.56 18.47
N THR A 61 5.23 -16.53 18.14
CA THR A 61 4.86 -17.72 17.36
C THR A 61 4.64 -18.97 18.22
N ALA A 62 4.93 -18.92 19.52
CA ALA A 62 4.94 -20.08 20.41
C ALA A 62 3.55 -20.75 20.52
N ASP A 63 2.48 -19.96 20.66
CA ASP A 63 1.09 -20.46 20.72
C ASP A 63 0.67 -21.19 19.44
N ARG A 64 1.32 -20.85 18.32
CA ARG A 64 1.13 -21.48 17.01
C ARG A 64 2.21 -22.51 16.70
N LYS A 65 2.99 -22.93 17.70
CA LYS A 65 4.09 -23.90 17.58
C LYS A 65 5.07 -23.53 16.46
N GLY A 66 5.39 -22.24 16.32
CA GLY A 66 6.35 -21.74 15.33
C GLY A 66 5.81 -21.63 13.90
N ILE A 67 4.50 -21.80 13.69
CA ILE A 67 3.88 -21.59 12.39
C ILE A 67 3.86 -20.09 12.07
N ILE A 68 4.57 -19.70 11.01
CA ILE A 68 4.41 -18.40 10.35
C ILE A 68 3.19 -18.48 9.44
N GLU A 69 2.07 -17.91 9.89
CA GLU A 69 0.82 -17.84 9.13
C GLU A 69 -0.05 -16.65 9.55
N SER A 70 -0.83 -16.13 8.59
CA SER A 70 -1.76 -15.02 8.77
C SER A 70 -3.21 -15.49 8.74
N GLU A 71 -4.10 -14.66 9.29
CA GLU A 71 -5.53 -14.90 9.29
C GLU A 71 -6.17 -14.69 7.89
N LEU A 72 -7.30 -15.35 7.67
CA LEU A 72 -8.21 -15.11 6.55
C LEU A 72 -9.55 -14.68 7.15
N VAL A 73 -9.98 -13.45 6.89
CA VAL A 73 -11.17 -12.86 7.54
C VAL A 73 -12.17 -12.37 6.50
N LYS A 74 -13.46 -12.38 6.85
CA LYS A 74 -14.50 -11.67 6.08
C LYS A 74 -14.40 -10.17 6.35
N ILE A 75 -14.65 -9.37 5.32
CA ILE A 75 -14.66 -7.91 5.39
C ILE A 75 -15.95 -7.35 4.79
N ASP A 76 -17.07 -7.76 5.40
CA ASP A 76 -18.42 -7.50 4.89
C ASP A 76 -18.76 -6.01 4.89
N LYS A 77 -18.24 -5.23 5.85
CA LYS A 77 -18.50 -3.78 5.91
C LYS A 77 -17.73 -3.05 4.83
N THR A 78 -16.48 -3.43 4.59
CA THR A 78 -15.72 -2.91 3.44
C THR A 78 -16.38 -3.30 2.12
N LYS A 79 -16.85 -4.54 1.97
CA LYS A 79 -17.59 -4.98 0.78
C LYS A 79 -18.83 -4.12 0.55
N GLN A 80 -19.62 -3.89 1.61
CA GLN A 80 -20.81 -3.05 1.54
C GLN A 80 -20.45 -1.65 1.07
N PHE A 81 -19.43 -1.02 1.67
CA PHE A 81 -18.96 0.30 1.25
C PHE A 81 -18.52 0.33 -0.23
N LEU A 82 -17.74 -0.64 -0.68
CA LEU A 82 -17.33 -0.72 -2.09
C LEU A 82 -18.55 -0.83 -3.02
N ASN A 83 -19.55 -1.63 -2.64
CA ASN A 83 -20.76 -1.81 -3.43
C ASN A 83 -21.67 -0.57 -3.43
N GLU A 84 -21.75 0.17 -2.33
CA GLU A 84 -22.43 1.47 -2.26
C GLU A 84 -21.77 2.50 -3.18
N ASN A 85 -20.48 2.36 -3.44
CA ASN A 85 -19.71 3.14 -4.42
C ASN A 85 -19.67 2.49 -5.82
N GLY A 86 -20.57 1.54 -6.09
CA GLY A 86 -20.80 0.96 -7.40
C GLY A 86 -19.88 -0.20 -7.79
N ALA A 87 -19.12 -0.79 -6.86
CA ALA A 87 -18.24 -1.93 -7.16
C ALA A 87 -19.00 -3.16 -7.68
N GLY A 88 -20.21 -3.43 -7.18
CA GLY A 88 -21.03 -4.56 -7.64
C GLY A 88 -20.41 -5.93 -7.37
N ILE A 89 -19.62 -6.06 -6.31
CA ILE A 89 -18.98 -7.31 -5.90
C ILE A 89 -20.06 -8.30 -5.44
N GLU A 90 -20.20 -9.38 -6.20
CA GLU A 90 -21.03 -10.54 -5.88
C GLU A 90 -20.29 -11.51 -4.93
N GLY A 91 -20.98 -12.52 -4.39
CA GLY A 91 -20.33 -13.56 -3.57
C GLY A 91 -19.77 -13.07 -2.23
N THR A 92 -18.64 -13.63 -1.79
CA THR A 92 -18.00 -13.29 -0.51
C THR A 92 -16.71 -12.50 -0.73
N LEU A 93 -16.46 -11.45 0.08
CA LEU A 93 -15.18 -10.73 0.09
C LEU A 93 -14.39 -11.06 1.36
N LEU A 94 -13.18 -11.58 1.17
CA LEU A 94 -12.24 -11.96 2.22
C LEU A 94 -10.95 -11.14 2.12
N LEU A 95 -10.28 -10.98 3.25
CA LEU A 95 -8.95 -10.39 3.36
C LEU A 95 -7.96 -11.42 3.88
N LYS A 96 -6.91 -11.70 3.10
CA LYS A 96 -5.76 -12.50 3.55
C LYS A 96 -4.74 -11.56 4.21
N LYS A 97 -4.61 -11.63 5.54
CA LYS A 97 -3.91 -10.63 6.38
C LYS A 97 -2.40 -10.87 6.48
N ASP A 98 -1.71 -11.01 5.34
CA ASP A 98 -0.25 -11.12 5.35
C ASP A 98 0.46 -9.87 5.92
N CYS A 99 -0.25 -8.75 5.99
CA CYS A 99 0.10 -7.57 6.78
C CYS A 99 0.38 -7.85 8.26
N ASN A 100 -0.14 -8.95 8.81
CA ASN A 100 0.03 -9.34 10.21
C ASN A 100 0.78 -10.66 10.36
N LEU A 101 1.56 -11.09 9.35
CA LEU A 101 2.44 -12.24 9.54
C LEU A 101 3.42 -11.97 10.69
N PRO A 102 3.69 -12.96 11.56
CA PRO A 102 4.65 -12.78 12.65
C PRO A 102 6.05 -12.54 12.07
N ILE A 103 6.95 -12.07 12.94
CA ILE A 103 8.36 -11.76 12.71
C ILE A 103 8.57 -10.47 11.92
N SER A 104 7.89 -10.30 10.77
CA SER A 104 8.15 -9.15 9.90
C SER A 104 6.91 -8.40 9.38
N GLY A 105 5.70 -8.72 9.87
CA GLY A 105 4.47 -7.94 9.63
C GLY A 105 4.16 -7.68 8.15
N SER A 106 4.52 -8.63 7.28
CA SER A 106 4.32 -8.51 5.84
C SER A 106 4.40 -9.86 5.12
N VAL A 107 3.94 -9.92 3.87
CA VAL A 107 4.05 -11.07 2.97
C VAL A 107 5.49 -11.58 2.85
N LYS A 108 6.48 -10.71 3.04
CA LYS A 108 7.91 -11.01 2.96
C LYS A 108 8.36 -11.97 4.07
N ALA A 109 7.59 -12.13 5.15
CA ALA A 109 7.76 -13.18 6.16
C ALA A 109 7.59 -14.60 5.60
N ARG A 110 7.06 -14.76 4.38
CA ARG A 110 7.01 -16.05 3.69
C ARG A 110 8.32 -16.32 2.96
N GLY A 111 8.50 -15.72 1.78
CA GLY A 111 9.65 -15.95 0.91
C GLY A 111 10.98 -15.59 1.57
N GLY A 112 11.12 -14.38 2.10
CA GLY A 112 12.38 -13.89 2.65
C GLY A 112 12.86 -14.70 3.84
N ILE A 113 11.96 -15.07 4.75
CA ILE A 113 12.30 -15.96 5.87
C ILE A 113 12.65 -17.35 5.35
N TYR A 114 11.82 -17.92 4.47
CA TYR A 114 12.06 -19.26 3.92
C TYR A 114 13.45 -19.39 3.29
N GLU A 115 13.89 -18.42 2.51
CA GLU A 115 15.19 -18.47 1.85
C GLU A 115 16.34 -18.44 2.86
N VAL A 116 16.28 -17.57 3.87
CA VAL A 116 17.26 -17.55 4.97
C VAL A 116 17.30 -18.91 5.68
N LEU A 117 16.13 -19.50 5.97
CA LEU A 117 16.04 -20.82 6.60
C LEU A 117 16.62 -21.92 5.71
N LYS A 118 16.42 -21.84 4.38
CA LYS A 118 17.00 -22.79 3.43
C LYS A 118 18.53 -22.68 3.42
N ILE A 119 19.09 -21.47 3.35
CA ILE A 119 20.54 -21.25 3.43
C ILE A 119 21.09 -21.85 4.73
N ALA A 120 20.46 -21.56 5.87
CA ALA A 120 20.85 -22.12 7.17
C ALA A 120 20.83 -23.65 7.21
N GLU A 121 19.76 -24.28 6.70
CA GLU A 121 19.64 -25.73 6.66
C GLU A 121 20.71 -26.35 5.76
N THR A 122 20.87 -25.84 4.54
CA THR A 122 21.86 -26.36 3.58
C THR A 122 23.27 -26.32 4.18
N LEU A 123 23.69 -25.16 4.71
CA LEU A 123 25.00 -25.01 5.34
C LEU A 123 25.24 -25.98 6.50
N ALA A 124 24.25 -26.13 7.38
CA ALA A 124 24.39 -27.00 8.54
C ALA A 124 24.37 -28.49 8.17
N VAL A 125 23.58 -28.89 7.17
CA VAL A 125 23.55 -30.26 6.64
C VAL A 125 24.86 -30.60 5.93
N ASP A 126 25.38 -29.70 5.10
CA ASP A 126 26.64 -29.88 4.36
C ASP A 126 27.85 -30.00 5.29
N LYS A 127 27.79 -29.39 6.48
CA LYS A 127 28.80 -29.52 7.54
C LYS A 127 28.50 -30.62 8.55
N HIS A 128 27.47 -31.44 8.30
CA HIS A 128 27.03 -32.54 9.17
C HIS A 128 26.67 -32.09 10.61
N MET A 129 26.33 -30.82 10.81
CA MET A 129 25.89 -30.27 12.10
C MET A 129 24.40 -30.51 12.36
N LEU A 130 23.63 -30.69 11.28
CA LEU A 130 22.19 -30.87 11.31
C LEU A 130 21.76 -32.00 10.38
N HIS A 131 20.81 -32.83 10.81
CA HIS A 131 20.16 -33.83 9.97
C HIS A 131 18.64 -33.57 9.90
N PRO A 132 17.96 -33.76 8.74
CA PRO A 132 16.54 -33.40 8.57
C PRO A 132 15.53 -34.11 9.49
N THR A 133 15.95 -35.16 10.20
CA THR A 133 15.12 -35.89 11.18
C THR A 133 15.30 -35.40 12.61
N GLU A 134 16.25 -34.50 12.86
CA GLU A 134 16.49 -33.94 14.19
C GLU A 134 15.46 -32.86 14.55
N ASN A 135 15.33 -32.56 15.85
CA ASN A 135 14.59 -31.40 16.30
C ASN A 135 15.44 -30.13 16.08
N TYR A 136 14.99 -29.24 15.21
CA TYR A 136 15.73 -28.03 14.83
C TYR A 136 15.80 -27.00 15.95
N GLU A 137 15.13 -27.21 17.08
CA GLU A 137 15.33 -26.39 18.28
C GLU A 137 16.82 -26.31 18.70
N LYS A 138 17.64 -27.32 18.38
CA LYS A 138 19.09 -27.34 18.63
C LYS A 138 19.86 -26.21 17.92
N ILE A 139 19.28 -25.63 16.87
CA ILE A 139 19.86 -24.51 16.13
C ILE A 139 20.00 -23.27 17.04
N ASP A 140 19.15 -23.12 18.05
CA ASP A 140 19.30 -22.06 19.06
C ASP A 140 20.36 -22.45 20.09
N SER A 141 21.63 -22.38 19.68
CA SER A 141 22.80 -22.65 20.52
C SER A 141 24.01 -21.81 20.12
N GLU A 142 24.97 -21.64 21.04
CA GLU A 142 26.22 -20.90 20.76
C GLU A 142 27.07 -21.54 19.67
N GLU A 143 27.00 -22.86 19.51
CA GLU A 143 27.70 -23.59 18.46
C GLU A 143 27.19 -23.17 17.07
N PHE A 144 25.88 -23.19 16.86
CA PHE A 144 25.25 -22.77 15.61
C PHE A 144 25.43 -21.26 15.36
N ARG A 145 25.34 -20.41 16.39
CA ARG A 145 25.59 -18.96 16.25
C ARG A 145 27.04 -18.68 15.82
N ARG A 146 28.03 -19.37 16.39
CA ARG A 146 29.44 -19.27 15.96
C ARG A 146 29.66 -19.82 14.56
N PHE A 147 28.91 -20.85 14.16
CA PHE A 147 28.96 -21.40 12.82
C PHE A 147 28.40 -20.43 11.78
N TYR A 148 27.16 -19.96 11.95
CA TYR A 148 26.51 -19.03 11.03
C TYR A 148 27.17 -17.66 11.00
N GLY A 149 27.79 -17.21 12.10
CA GLY A 149 28.54 -15.94 12.14
C GLY A 149 29.77 -15.88 11.23
N LYS A 150 30.16 -17.01 10.62
CA LYS A 150 31.19 -17.06 9.57
C LYS A 150 30.66 -16.62 8.21
N TYR A 151 29.36 -16.68 8.00
CA TYR A 151 28.69 -16.40 6.73
C TYR A 151 27.96 -15.06 6.77
N THR A 152 27.81 -14.48 5.59
CA THR A 152 27.14 -13.20 5.38
C THR A 152 25.88 -13.41 4.53
N ILE A 153 24.76 -12.81 4.93
CA ILE A 153 23.57 -12.68 4.08
C ILE A 153 23.47 -11.22 3.66
N GLN A 154 23.40 -10.98 2.35
CA GLN A 154 23.27 -9.65 1.78
C GLN A 154 21.96 -9.55 0.99
N VAL A 155 21.30 -8.41 1.05
CA VAL A 155 20.08 -8.14 0.26
C VAL A 155 19.99 -6.67 -0.12
N GLY A 156 19.61 -6.39 -1.37
CA GLY A 156 19.18 -5.06 -1.79
C GLY A 156 17.69 -4.86 -1.51
N SER A 157 17.33 -3.96 -0.59
CA SER A 157 15.92 -3.66 -0.29
C SER A 157 15.75 -2.35 0.47
N THR A 158 14.83 -1.51 0.02
CA THR A 158 14.30 -0.35 0.76
C THR A 158 13.02 -0.69 1.54
N GLY A 159 12.58 -1.96 1.47
CA GLY A 159 11.24 -2.39 1.86
C GLY A 159 11.21 -3.53 2.89
N ASN A 160 10.06 -4.21 2.92
CA ASN A 160 9.80 -5.27 3.90
C ASN A 160 10.62 -6.56 3.67
N LEU A 161 11.25 -6.71 2.50
CA LEU A 161 12.12 -7.85 2.20
C LEU A 161 13.39 -7.78 3.05
N GLY A 162 14.05 -6.62 3.06
CA GLY A 162 15.21 -6.34 3.92
C GLY A 162 14.90 -6.57 5.40
N LEU A 163 13.73 -6.13 5.89
CA LEU A 163 13.27 -6.39 7.26
C LEU A 163 13.16 -7.89 7.56
N SER A 164 12.53 -8.66 6.66
CA SER A 164 12.28 -10.09 6.88
C SER A 164 13.58 -10.90 6.92
N ILE A 165 14.47 -10.64 5.95
CA ILE A 165 15.78 -11.29 5.87
C ILE A 165 16.68 -10.85 7.02
N GLY A 166 16.69 -9.54 7.31
CA GLY A 166 17.43 -8.93 8.40
C GLY A 166 17.15 -9.58 9.75
N ILE A 167 15.86 -9.60 10.13
CA ILE A 167 15.42 -10.13 11.43
C ILE A 167 15.73 -11.62 11.55
N MET A 168 15.40 -12.44 10.53
CA MET A 168 15.63 -13.88 10.61
C MET A 168 17.13 -14.23 10.55
N GLY A 169 17.88 -13.61 9.64
CA GLY A 169 19.31 -13.86 9.47
C GLY A 169 20.10 -13.49 10.72
N ALA A 170 19.85 -12.32 11.29
CA ALA A 170 20.49 -11.90 12.53
C ALA A 170 20.11 -12.81 13.71
N LYS A 171 18.86 -13.28 13.77
CA LYS A 171 18.41 -14.18 14.84
C LYS A 171 19.14 -15.53 14.81
N LEU A 172 19.37 -16.10 13.62
CA LEU A 172 20.16 -17.32 13.42
C LEU A 172 21.65 -17.12 13.74
N GLY A 173 22.14 -15.88 13.68
CA GLY A 173 23.53 -15.52 13.97
C GLY A 173 24.39 -15.26 12.72
N PHE A 174 23.79 -15.12 11.54
CA PHE A 174 24.50 -14.64 10.36
C PHE A 174 24.93 -13.19 10.52
N LYS A 175 26.01 -12.79 9.83
CA LYS A 175 26.22 -11.37 9.53
C LYS A 175 25.20 -10.98 8.47
N VAL A 176 24.47 -9.89 8.67
CA VAL A 176 23.47 -9.44 7.69
C VAL A 176 23.77 -8.02 7.24
N ILE A 177 23.77 -7.82 5.93
CA ILE A 177 23.97 -6.52 5.29
C ILE A 177 22.74 -6.22 4.42
N VAL A 178 22.09 -5.08 4.66
CA VAL A 178 20.98 -4.60 3.83
C VAL A 178 21.44 -3.36 3.08
N HIS A 179 21.41 -3.43 1.75
CA HIS A 179 21.72 -2.35 0.84
C HIS A 179 20.42 -1.58 0.52
N MET A 180 20.41 -0.28 0.74
CA MET A 180 19.21 0.54 0.56
C MET A 180 19.56 1.94 0.06
N SER A 181 18.62 2.57 -0.67
CA SER A 181 18.76 3.97 -1.03
C SER A 181 18.59 4.88 0.20
N ALA A 182 19.18 6.07 0.13
CA ALA A 182 19.08 7.10 1.18
C ALA A 182 17.62 7.47 1.48
N ASP A 183 16.74 7.39 0.49
CA ASP A 183 15.30 7.69 0.57
C ASP A 183 14.48 6.68 1.38
N ALA A 184 15.07 5.56 1.83
CA ALA A 184 14.37 4.59 2.65
C ALA A 184 13.85 5.21 3.97
N LYS A 185 12.64 4.81 4.39
CA LYS A 185 11.99 5.34 5.60
C LYS A 185 12.85 5.12 6.84
N GLN A 186 13.07 6.16 7.65
CA GLN A 186 13.96 6.12 8.82
C GLN A 186 13.61 5.03 9.82
N TRP A 187 12.33 4.82 10.11
CA TRP A 187 11.91 3.78 11.06
C TRP A 187 12.30 2.36 10.62
N LYS A 188 12.39 2.09 9.30
CA LYS A 188 12.86 0.80 8.78
C LYS A 188 14.36 0.63 9.04
N LYS A 189 15.14 1.71 8.86
CA LYS A 189 16.57 1.75 9.16
C LYS A 189 16.83 1.48 10.64
N GLU A 190 16.11 2.19 11.50
CA GLU A 190 16.19 2.02 12.96
C GLU A 190 15.84 0.59 13.38
N MET A 191 14.76 0.03 12.82
CA MET A 191 14.34 -1.34 13.11
C MET A 191 15.40 -2.36 12.71
N LEU A 192 15.99 -2.26 11.52
CA LEU A 192 17.08 -3.14 11.08
C LEU A 192 18.30 -3.03 11.99
N ARG A 193 18.76 -1.81 12.30
CA ARG A 193 19.88 -1.57 13.21
C ARG A 193 19.63 -2.15 14.59
N SER A 194 18.43 -1.99 15.13
CA SER A 194 18.06 -2.54 16.44
C SER A 194 18.07 -4.07 16.48
N ASN A 195 17.98 -4.74 15.32
CA ASN A 195 18.09 -6.19 15.17
C ASN A 195 19.52 -6.65 14.83
N GLY A 196 20.53 -5.78 14.90
CA GLY A 196 21.93 -6.14 14.64
C GLY A 196 22.27 -6.27 13.15
N VAL A 197 21.48 -5.66 12.28
CA VAL A 197 21.71 -5.66 10.83
C VAL A 197 22.59 -4.47 10.43
N THR A 198 23.60 -4.73 9.61
CA THR A 198 24.43 -3.68 9.00
C THR A 198 23.69 -3.05 7.83
N LEU A 199 23.66 -1.72 7.76
CA LEU A 199 23.03 -0.99 6.66
C LEU A 199 24.10 -0.35 5.77
N MET A 200 23.96 -0.56 4.46
CA MET A 200 24.72 0.14 3.42
C MET A 200 23.77 1.09 2.72
N GLU A 201 23.96 2.39 2.95
CA GLU A 201 23.13 3.45 2.38
C GLU A 201 23.80 4.06 1.16
N TYR A 202 23.04 4.24 0.08
CA TYR A 202 23.50 4.79 -1.19
C TYR A 202 22.72 6.07 -1.51
N ASP A 203 23.40 7.13 -1.93
CA ASP A 203 22.78 8.39 -2.37
C ASP A 203 22.08 8.26 -3.75
N THR A 204 22.01 7.05 -4.30
CA THR A 204 21.50 6.76 -5.64
C THR A 204 20.22 5.91 -5.58
N ASP A 205 19.68 5.54 -6.75
CA ASP A 205 18.42 4.83 -6.84
C ASP A 205 18.50 3.35 -6.37
N TYR A 206 17.34 2.74 -6.10
CA TYR A 206 17.24 1.37 -5.58
C TYR A 206 18.01 0.34 -6.41
N THR A 207 17.98 0.47 -7.74
CA THR A 207 18.60 -0.49 -8.66
C THR A 207 20.11 -0.52 -8.48
N GLU A 208 20.73 0.66 -8.31
CA GLU A 208 22.17 0.75 -8.07
C GLU A 208 22.57 0.17 -6.70
N ALA A 209 21.76 0.38 -5.66
CA ALA A 209 22.00 -0.22 -4.34
C ALA A 209 21.97 -1.76 -4.40
N VAL A 210 21.04 -2.34 -5.17
CA VAL A 210 20.96 -3.81 -5.40
C VAL A 210 22.20 -4.30 -6.14
N GLN A 211 22.60 -3.61 -7.22
CA GLN A 211 23.77 -3.99 -8.03
C GLN A 211 25.06 -3.94 -7.20
N ALA A 212 25.25 -2.86 -6.43
CA ALA A 212 26.41 -2.72 -5.54
C ALA A 212 26.45 -3.82 -4.48
N GLY A 213 25.29 -4.21 -3.93
CA GLY A 213 25.20 -5.34 -2.99
C GLY A 213 25.53 -6.68 -3.63
N ARG A 214 25.08 -6.91 -4.88
CA ARG A 214 25.41 -8.12 -5.64
C ARG A 214 26.92 -8.24 -5.85
N GLU A 215 27.54 -7.18 -6.36
CA GLU A 215 28.99 -7.13 -6.59
C GLU A 215 29.80 -7.25 -5.30
N ALA A 216 29.29 -6.72 -4.18
CA ALA A 216 29.92 -6.88 -2.87
C ALA A 216 29.87 -8.33 -2.40
N SER A 217 28.73 -9.00 -2.59
CA SER A 217 28.58 -10.41 -2.21
C SER A 217 29.38 -11.36 -3.10
N GLU A 218 29.50 -11.10 -4.41
CA GLU A 218 30.28 -11.94 -5.32
C GLU A 218 31.78 -12.00 -4.97
N LYS A 219 32.28 -10.99 -4.24
CA LYS A 219 33.67 -10.91 -3.77
C LYS A 219 33.92 -11.69 -2.46
N ASP A 220 32.89 -12.14 -1.77
CA ASP A 220 32.97 -12.86 -0.49
C ASP A 220 32.44 -14.30 -0.66
N GLU A 221 33.34 -15.29 -0.61
CA GLU A 221 33.00 -16.71 -0.78
C GLU A 221 32.06 -17.26 0.31
N TYR A 222 31.93 -16.56 1.44
CA TYR A 222 31.01 -16.89 2.54
C TYR A 222 29.73 -16.05 2.51
N SER A 223 29.51 -15.28 1.44
CA SER A 223 28.36 -14.39 1.31
C SER A 223 27.29 -14.96 0.37
N PHE A 224 26.03 -14.78 0.77
CA PHE A 224 24.85 -15.12 0.00
C PHE A 224 24.07 -13.84 -0.31
N PHE A 225 23.99 -13.48 -1.59
CA PHE A 225 23.13 -12.40 -2.04
C PHE A 225 21.72 -12.92 -2.33
N ILE A 226 20.74 -12.43 -1.58
CA ILE A 226 19.34 -12.72 -1.82
C ILE A 226 18.81 -11.73 -2.85
N ASP A 227 18.43 -12.27 -4.02
CA ASP A 227 18.03 -11.53 -5.20
C ASP A 227 16.54 -11.78 -5.51
N ASP A 228 15.70 -10.78 -5.29
CA ASP A 228 14.26 -10.90 -5.55
C ASP A 228 13.89 -10.93 -7.04
N GLU A 229 14.83 -10.60 -7.91
CA GLU A 229 14.64 -10.68 -9.36
C GLU A 229 14.84 -12.09 -9.92
N LYS A 230 15.53 -12.98 -9.19
CA LYS A 230 15.96 -14.30 -9.73
C LYS A 230 15.76 -15.48 -8.77
N SER A 231 15.47 -15.23 -7.49
CA SER A 231 15.42 -16.32 -6.51
C SER A 231 14.17 -17.20 -6.65
N VAL A 232 14.40 -18.44 -7.08
CA VAL A 232 13.42 -19.54 -7.04
C VAL A 232 13.03 -19.85 -5.58
N ASP A 233 13.94 -19.66 -4.63
CA ASP A 233 13.67 -19.96 -3.22
C ASP A 233 12.72 -18.97 -2.58
N LEU A 234 12.90 -17.67 -2.82
CA LEU A 234 11.91 -16.66 -2.44
C LEU A 234 10.54 -17.04 -3.00
N PHE A 235 10.50 -17.31 -4.30
CA PHE A 235 9.27 -17.66 -5.02
C PHE A 235 8.56 -18.87 -4.39
N MET A 236 9.28 -19.95 -4.12
CA MET A 236 8.72 -21.16 -3.49
C MET A 236 8.30 -20.93 -2.05
N GLY A 237 9.03 -20.09 -1.30
CA GLY A 237 8.62 -19.68 0.04
C GLY A 237 7.27 -18.95 0.04
N TYR A 238 7.04 -18.05 -0.93
CA TYR A 238 5.72 -17.43 -1.11
C TYR A 238 4.64 -18.43 -1.54
N ALA A 239 4.99 -19.37 -2.43
CA ALA A 239 4.05 -20.37 -2.94
C ALA A 239 3.45 -21.27 -1.86
N THR A 240 4.18 -21.48 -0.76
CA THR A 240 3.67 -22.24 0.40
C THR A 240 2.36 -21.67 0.97
N ALA A 241 2.08 -20.38 0.75
CA ALA A 241 0.84 -19.74 1.16
C ALA A 241 -0.41 -20.46 0.64
N ALA A 242 -0.35 -21.08 -0.53
CA ALA A 242 -1.50 -21.73 -1.14
C ALA A 242 -1.95 -22.98 -0.38
N MET A 243 -1.01 -23.81 0.10
CA MET A 243 -1.34 -24.98 0.92
C MET A 243 -2.00 -24.56 2.24
N ARG A 244 -1.56 -23.43 2.79
CA ARG A 244 -2.09 -22.85 4.03
C ARG A 244 -3.48 -22.26 3.82
N LEU A 245 -3.66 -21.52 2.72
CA LEU A 245 -4.95 -20.98 2.34
C LEU A 245 -5.97 -22.08 2.09
N LYS A 246 -5.58 -23.19 1.43
CA LYS A 246 -6.46 -24.35 1.24
C LYS A 246 -7.01 -24.90 2.56
N VAL A 247 -6.18 -25.01 3.59
CA VAL A 247 -6.62 -25.41 4.93
C VAL A 247 -7.58 -24.38 5.54
N GLN A 248 -7.33 -23.08 5.36
CA GLN A 248 -8.20 -22.03 5.88
C GLN A 248 -9.57 -21.99 5.19
N LEU A 249 -9.60 -22.10 3.85
CA LEU A 249 -10.84 -22.17 3.08
C LEU A 249 -11.68 -23.38 3.50
N PHE A 250 -11.05 -24.55 3.63
CA PHE A 250 -11.72 -25.76 4.13
C PHE A 250 -12.30 -25.54 5.53
N LYS A 251 -11.52 -24.98 6.47
CA LYS A 251 -11.99 -24.68 7.84
C LYS A 251 -13.13 -23.67 7.88
N ASN A 252 -13.16 -22.74 6.93
CA ASN A 252 -14.20 -21.72 6.82
C ASN A 252 -15.41 -22.19 5.98
N GLY A 253 -15.44 -23.45 5.53
CA GLY A 253 -16.52 -23.98 4.71
C GLY A 253 -16.60 -23.36 3.31
N VAL A 254 -15.50 -22.83 2.79
CA VAL A 254 -15.43 -22.22 1.46
C VAL A 254 -14.98 -23.28 0.44
N ALA A 255 -15.89 -23.69 -0.44
CA ALA A 255 -15.59 -24.54 -1.57
C ALA A 255 -14.85 -23.76 -2.67
N VAL A 256 -14.00 -24.46 -3.42
CA VAL A 256 -13.33 -23.92 -4.61
C VAL A 256 -13.38 -24.99 -5.69
N ASP A 257 -14.32 -24.83 -6.62
CA ASP A 257 -14.63 -25.77 -7.69
C ASP A 257 -15.29 -25.02 -8.87
N GLU A 258 -15.84 -25.76 -9.84
CA GLU A 258 -16.49 -25.21 -11.03
C GLU A 258 -17.68 -24.27 -10.75
N ASN A 259 -18.37 -24.45 -9.61
CA ASN A 259 -19.53 -23.65 -9.20
C ASN A 259 -19.15 -22.55 -8.20
N HIS A 260 -17.98 -22.65 -7.58
CA HIS A 260 -17.50 -21.75 -6.54
C HIS A 260 -16.12 -21.18 -6.93
N PRO A 261 -16.04 -20.24 -7.89
CA PRO A 261 -14.78 -19.70 -8.36
C PRO A 261 -14.10 -18.85 -7.29
N LEU A 262 -12.77 -18.95 -7.22
CA LEU A 262 -11.92 -18.18 -6.32
C LEU A 262 -11.18 -17.08 -7.09
N PHE A 263 -11.44 -15.82 -6.78
CA PHE A 263 -10.73 -14.66 -7.31
C PHE A 263 -9.72 -14.15 -6.28
N VAL A 264 -8.48 -13.87 -6.69
CA VAL A 264 -7.42 -13.41 -5.80
C VAL A 264 -6.72 -12.19 -6.39
N TYR A 265 -6.66 -11.10 -5.62
CA TYR A 265 -6.08 -9.82 -6.03
C TYR A 265 -4.83 -9.52 -5.21
N ILE A 266 -3.67 -9.49 -5.86
CA ILE A 266 -2.38 -9.48 -5.18
C ILE A 266 -1.59 -8.23 -5.57
N PRO A 267 -1.24 -7.35 -4.61
CA PRO A 267 -0.33 -6.24 -4.86
C PRO A 267 1.00 -6.72 -5.45
N CYS A 268 1.48 -6.03 -6.48
CA CYS A 268 2.69 -6.41 -7.21
C CYS A 268 3.73 -5.29 -7.24
N GLY A 269 4.97 -5.66 -6.93
CA GLY A 269 6.19 -4.88 -7.23
C GLY A 269 6.98 -5.65 -8.28
N VAL A 270 8.17 -6.15 -7.94
CA VAL A 270 9.02 -6.96 -8.85
C VAL A 270 8.36 -8.26 -9.33
N GLY A 271 7.42 -8.79 -8.56
CA GLY A 271 6.61 -9.96 -8.93
C GLY A 271 6.83 -11.22 -8.07
N GLY A 272 7.93 -11.36 -7.32
CA GLY A 272 8.25 -12.61 -6.62
C GLY A 272 7.16 -13.14 -5.68
N ALA A 273 6.58 -12.26 -4.85
CA ALA A 273 5.47 -12.61 -3.95
C ALA A 273 4.17 -12.97 -4.68
N PRO A 274 3.59 -12.10 -5.54
CA PRO A 274 2.38 -12.45 -6.28
C PRO A 274 2.57 -13.62 -7.23
N GLY A 275 3.75 -13.79 -7.83
CA GLY A 275 4.09 -14.93 -8.68
C GLY A 275 4.09 -16.23 -7.90
N GLY A 276 4.83 -16.31 -6.79
CA GLY A 276 4.86 -17.51 -5.96
C GLY A 276 3.47 -17.88 -5.42
N ILE A 277 2.71 -16.90 -4.92
CA ILE A 277 1.33 -17.11 -4.47
C ILE A 277 0.47 -17.63 -5.62
N THR A 278 0.52 -17.00 -6.79
CA THR A 278 -0.26 -17.42 -7.97
C THR A 278 0.08 -18.84 -8.38
N PHE A 279 1.37 -19.16 -8.47
CA PHE A 279 1.86 -20.50 -8.79
C PHE A 279 1.32 -21.53 -7.79
N GLY A 280 1.50 -21.30 -6.49
CA GLY A 280 1.00 -22.20 -5.46
C GLY A 280 -0.51 -22.40 -5.54
N LEU A 281 -1.28 -21.33 -5.75
CA LEU A 281 -2.74 -21.40 -5.87
C LEU A 281 -3.16 -22.21 -7.10
N LYS A 282 -2.48 -22.01 -8.24
CA LYS A 282 -2.71 -22.81 -9.44
C LYS A 282 -2.40 -24.28 -9.23
N GLN A 283 -1.36 -24.63 -8.46
CA GLN A 283 -1.10 -26.01 -8.06
C GLN A 283 -2.22 -26.58 -7.18
N MET A 284 -2.85 -25.77 -6.33
CA MET A 284 -3.87 -26.24 -5.38
C MET A 284 -5.29 -26.35 -5.96
N PHE A 285 -5.69 -25.40 -6.81
CA PHE A 285 -7.08 -25.18 -7.25
C PHE A 285 -7.25 -25.10 -8.77
N GLY A 286 -6.14 -24.97 -9.49
CA GLY A 286 -6.13 -24.98 -10.94
C GLY A 286 -6.96 -23.92 -11.64
N ASN A 287 -7.89 -24.35 -12.49
CA ASN A 287 -8.70 -23.44 -13.28
C ASN A 287 -9.78 -22.74 -12.45
N PHE A 288 -10.08 -23.25 -11.26
CA PHE A 288 -11.08 -22.68 -10.35
C PHE A 288 -10.54 -21.48 -9.56
N VAL A 289 -9.24 -21.18 -9.66
CA VAL A 289 -8.65 -19.96 -9.10
C VAL A 289 -8.20 -18.98 -10.18
N HIS A 290 -8.57 -17.72 -10.01
CA HIS A 290 -8.34 -16.63 -10.93
C HIS A 290 -7.52 -15.56 -10.21
N CYS A 291 -6.22 -15.51 -10.51
CA CYS A 291 -5.29 -14.59 -9.85
C CYS A 291 -5.07 -13.34 -10.71
N PHE A 292 -5.10 -12.18 -10.08
CA PHE A 292 -4.84 -10.89 -10.70
C PHE A 292 -3.79 -10.13 -9.89
N THR A 293 -2.89 -9.44 -10.58
CA THR A 293 -1.97 -8.50 -9.93
C THR A 293 -2.53 -7.09 -9.94
N VAL A 294 -2.12 -6.27 -8.97
CA VAL A 294 -2.44 -4.84 -8.97
C VAL A 294 -1.18 -4.02 -8.69
N GLU A 295 -0.89 -3.08 -9.56
CA GLU A 295 0.31 -2.23 -9.51
C GLU A 295 -0.08 -0.74 -9.46
N PRO A 296 0.76 0.15 -8.90
CA PRO A 296 0.55 1.58 -9.02
C PRO A 296 0.68 2.04 -10.48
N VAL A 297 -0.15 3.00 -10.88
CA VAL A 297 -0.09 3.60 -12.23
C VAL A 297 1.30 4.14 -12.59
N GLN A 298 2.06 4.64 -11.61
CA GLN A 298 3.40 5.17 -11.83
C GLN A 298 4.50 4.09 -11.80
N ALA A 299 4.18 2.86 -11.37
CA ALA A 299 5.11 1.74 -11.30
C ALA A 299 4.52 0.39 -11.81
N PRO A 300 3.94 0.32 -13.03
CA PRO A 300 3.25 -0.88 -13.54
C PRO A 300 4.23 -1.84 -14.24
N CYS A 301 5.32 -2.21 -13.57
CA CYS A 301 6.44 -2.87 -14.22
C CYS A 301 6.12 -4.29 -14.73
N LEU A 302 5.34 -5.09 -13.98
CA LEU A 302 4.96 -6.45 -14.38
C LEU A 302 3.96 -6.41 -15.54
N LEU A 303 2.93 -5.57 -15.44
CA LEU A 303 1.96 -5.38 -16.52
C LEU A 303 2.66 -4.88 -17.79
N ALA A 304 3.55 -3.89 -17.69
CA ALA A 304 4.33 -3.43 -18.83
C ALA A 304 5.14 -4.57 -19.47
N GLY A 305 5.85 -5.37 -18.65
CA GLY A 305 6.63 -6.51 -19.11
C GLY A 305 5.79 -7.56 -19.84
N LEU A 306 4.64 -7.94 -19.27
CA LEU A 306 3.74 -8.95 -19.84
C LEU A 306 3.00 -8.44 -21.09
N ALA A 307 2.39 -7.24 -21.02
CA ALA A 307 1.59 -6.70 -22.11
C ALA A 307 2.41 -6.33 -23.36
N THR A 308 3.72 -6.12 -23.21
CA THR A 308 4.65 -5.87 -24.32
C THR A 308 5.44 -7.10 -24.76
N GLU A 309 5.32 -8.23 -24.05
CA GLU A 309 6.14 -9.44 -24.24
C GLU A 309 7.66 -9.17 -24.12
N LYS A 310 8.05 -8.05 -23.49
CA LYS A 310 9.45 -7.68 -23.25
C LYS A 310 9.95 -8.13 -21.90
N TRP A 311 9.08 -8.58 -21.01
CA TRP A 311 9.41 -9.00 -19.65
C TRP A 311 10.32 -7.99 -18.95
N ASN A 312 11.57 -8.32 -18.63
CA ASN A 312 12.53 -7.45 -17.95
C ASN A 312 13.38 -6.55 -18.89
N ASP A 313 13.14 -6.61 -20.20
CA ASP A 313 13.76 -5.72 -21.21
C ASP A 313 13.03 -4.37 -21.34
N ILE A 314 11.98 -4.14 -20.55
CA ILE A 314 11.27 -2.87 -20.44
C ILE A 314 11.27 -2.38 -18.99
N SER A 315 11.39 -1.06 -18.82
CA SER A 315 11.19 -0.37 -17.55
C SER A 315 10.04 0.62 -17.61
N VAL A 316 9.52 1.00 -16.45
CA VAL A 316 8.52 2.07 -16.35
C VAL A 316 9.05 3.41 -16.89
N LYS A 317 10.37 3.64 -16.83
CA LYS A 317 11.02 4.83 -17.39
C LYS A 317 10.91 4.87 -18.93
N ASP A 318 10.94 3.71 -19.60
CA ASP A 318 10.76 3.61 -21.05
C ASP A 318 9.32 3.97 -21.50
N LEU A 319 8.38 3.94 -20.57
CA LEU A 319 6.99 4.39 -20.76
C LEU A 319 6.80 5.87 -20.40
N GLY A 320 7.85 6.58 -19.97
CA GLY A 320 7.76 7.96 -19.49
C GLY A 320 7.21 8.10 -18.07
N LEU A 321 7.10 7.00 -17.31
CA LEU A 321 6.60 7.00 -15.94
C LEU A 321 7.71 7.22 -14.91
N SER A 322 7.33 7.81 -13.78
CA SER A 322 8.29 8.22 -12.76
C SER A 322 8.83 7.07 -11.89
N GLY A 323 8.09 5.97 -11.75
CA GLY A 323 8.35 4.93 -10.76
C GLY A 323 8.02 5.35 -9.31
N LYS A 324 7.56 6.59 -9.08
CA LYS A 324 7.29 7.13 -7.75
C LYS A 324 5.84 6.90 -7.35
N THR A 325 5.64 6.35 -6.16
CA THR A 325 4.33 6.03 -5.60
C THR A 325 4.38 6.03 -4.07
N LYS A 326 3.25 6.33 -3.41
CA LYS A 326 3.04 6.19 -1.97
C LYS A 326 3.06 4.73 -1.52
N ALA A 327 2.89 3.79 -2.44
CA ALA A 327 3.04 2.36 -2.22
C ALA A 327 4.51 1.93 -2.35
N ASP A 328 5.35 2.27 -1.37
CA ASP A 328 6.79 2.01 -1.40
C ASP A 328 7.16 0.53 -1.64
N GLY A 329 6.36 -0.41 -1.15
CA GLY A 329 6.57 -1.84 -1.41
C GLY A 329 6.29 -2.29 -2.85
N LEU A 330 5.73 -1.42 -3.69
CA LEU A 330 5.37 -1.64 -5.09
C LEU A 330 6.11 -0.67 -6.04
N ALA A 331 6.97 0.21 -5.51
CA ALA A 331 7.74 1.19 -6.28
C ALA A 331 8.92 0.52 -7.02
N VAL A 332 8.60 -0.32 -8.00
CA VAL A 332 9.59 -1.10 -8.75
C VAL A 332 9.57 -0.68 -10.22
N SER A 333 10.76 -0.48 -10.79
CA SER A 333 10.91 0.06 -12.14
C SER A 333 10.99 -1.00 -13.23
N LYS A 334 11.41 -2.22 -12.89
CA LYS A 334 11.55 -3.36 -13.80
C LYS A 334 11.04 -4.64 -13.14
N PRO A 335 10.30 -5.50 -13.85
CA PRO A 335 9.86 -6.77 -13.29
C PRO A 335 11.00 -7.79 -13.28
N SER A 336 10.83 -8.84 -12.49
CA SER A 336 11.66 -10.05 -12.59
C SER A 336 11.33 -10.80 -13.89
N GLY A 337 12.34 -11.05 -14.73
CA GLY A 337 12.18 -11.84 -15.96
C GLY A 337 11.75 -13.28 -15.67
N PHE A 338 12.34 -13.91 -14.66
CA PHE A 338 11.95 -15.23 -14.17
C PHE A 338 10.46 -15.27 -13.75
N VAL A 339 9.98 -14.24 -13.04
CA VAL A 339 8.58 -14.18 -12.63
C VAL A 339 7.66 -13.96 -13.83
N CYS A 340 8.03 -13.10 -14.79
CA CYS A 340 7.26 -12.92 -16.02
C CYS A 340 7.06 -14.26 -16.73
N GLU A 341 8.14 -15.00 -16.97
CA GLU A 341 8.11 -16.33 -17.59
C GLU A 341 7.18 -17.30 -16.83
N MET A 342 7.29 -17.35 -15.50
CA MET A 342 6.46 -18.23 -14.67
C MET A 342 4.99 -17.82 -14.60
N MET A 343 4.70 -16.52 -14.66
CA MET A 343 3.35 -15.98 -14.46
C MET A 343 2.54 -15.86 -15.75
N GLU A 344 3.19 -15.64 -16.90
CA GLU A 344 2.52 -15.44 -18.19
C GLU A 344 1.49 -16.53 -18.53
N PRO A 345 1.76 -17.84 -18.40
CA PRO A 345 0.73 -18.86 -18.67
C PRO A 345 -0.30 -19.01 -17.54
N LEU A 346 -0.08 -18.43 -16.36
CA LEU A 346 -0.87 -18.69 -15.14
C LEU A 346 -1.79 -17.54 -14.72
N LEU A 347 -1.38 -16.30 -14.97
CA LEU A 347 -2.05 -15.11 -14.47
C LEU A 347 -3.34 -14.83 -15.26
N SER A 348 -4.40 -14.38 -14.60
CA SER A 348 -5.66 -14.02 -15.27
C SER A 348 -5.64 -12.64 -15.90
N GLY A 349 -4.87 -11.71 -15.33
CA GLY A 349 -4.77 -10.33 -15.78
C GLY A 349 -4.11 -9.46 -14.71
N ALA A 350 -4.05 -8.16 -14.98
CA ALA A 350 -3.49 -7.17 -14.08
C ALA A 350 -4.28 -5.86 -14.12
N PHE A 351 -4.16 -5.08 -13.04
CA PHE A 351 -4.77 -3.77 -12.89
C PHE A 351 -3.73 -2.72 -12.52
N THR A 352 -3.95 -1.47 -12.91
CA THR A 352 -3.19 -0.33 -12.35
C THR A 352 -4.09 0.60 -11.54
N VAL A 353 -3.59 1.09 -10.41
CA VAL A 353 -4.33 1.92 -9.45
C VAL A 353 -3.57 3.20 -9.10
N LYS A 354 -4.29 4.31 -8.96
CA LYS A 354 -3.70 5.57 -8.49
C LYS A 354 -3.52 5.60 -6.97
N ASP A 355 -2.51 6.34 -6.52
CA ASP A 355 -2.14 6.44 -5.10
C ASP A 355 -3.27 6.98 -4.22
N GLU A 356 -4.10 7.89 -4.75
CA GLU A 356 -5.23 8.48 -4.02
C GLU A 356 -6.23 7.42 -3.58
N ARG A 357 -6.45 6.39 -4.43
CA ARG A 357 -7.34 5.27 -4.09
C ARG A 357 -6.76 4.39 -3.00
N LEU A 358 -5.44 4.15 -3.01
CA LEU A 358 -4.77 3.32 -2.00
C LEU A 358 -5.01 3.86 -0.59
N LEU A 359 -4.85 5.17 -0.41
CA LEU A 359 -5.10 5.84 0.86
C LEU A 359 -6.57 5.82 1.26
N SER A 360 -7.48 5.98 0.29
CA SER A 360 -8.91 5.85 0.52
C SER A 360 -9.28 4.47 1.06
N TYR A 361 -8.82 3.39 0.40
CA TYR A 361 -9.05 2.03 0.88
C TYR A 361 -8.45 1.77 2.26
N LEU A 362 -7.23 2.26 2.51
CA LEU A 362 -6.58 2.14 3.81
C LEU A 362 -7.49 2.69 4.92
N LYS A 363 -7.97 3.92 4.72
CA LYS A 363 -8.84 4.62 5.68
C LYS A 363 -10.14 3.87 5.91
N GLU A 364 -10.81 3.46 4.84
CA GLU A 364 -12.09 2.76 4.92
C GLU A 364 -11.96 1.39 5.61
N VAL A 365 -10.94 0.61 5.25
CA VAL A 365 -10.68 -0.68 5.90
C VAL A 365 -10.37 -0.48 7.39
N TYR A 366 -9.61 0.56 7.72
CA TYR A 366 -9.33 0.89 9.11
C TYR A 366 -10.59 1.30 9.88
N GLU A 367 -11.40 2.22 9.35
CA GLU A 367 -12.61 2.73 10.00
C GLU A 367 -13.71 1.67 10.13
N LYS A 368 -13.91 0.83 9.10
CA LYS A 368 -14.99 -0.17 9.09
C LYS A 368 -14.62 -1.47 9.79
N GLU A 369 -13.41 -1.96 9.55
CA GLU A 369 -12.97 -3.29 9.98
C GLU A 369 -11.96 -3.27 11.13
N ASN A 370 -11.45 -2.10 11.52
CA ASN A 370 -10.37 -1.95 12.51
C ASN A 370 -9.11 -2.74 12.10
N ILE A 371 -8.81 -2.73 10.80
CA ILE A 371 -7.62 -3.39 10.23
C ILE A 371 -6.75 -2.30 9.62
N PHE A 372 -5.58 -2.09 10.21
CA PHE A 372 -4.58 -1.20 9.63
C PHE A 372 -3.80 -1.91 8.52
N LEU A 373 -3.63 -1.22 7.39
CA LEU A 373 -2.85 -1.64 6.23
C LEU A 373 -1.86 -0.53 5.86
N GLU A 374 -0.71 -0.88 5.28
CA GLU A 374 0.11 0.12 4.59
C GLU A 374 -0.44 0.39 3.16
N PRO A 375 -0.09 1.51 2.50
CA PRO A 375 -0.63 1.85 1.17
C PRO A 375 -0.47 0.73 0.13
N SER A 376 0.70 0.08 0.08
CA SER A 376 0.96 -1.06 -0.81
C SER A 376 0.00 -2.24 -0.61
N ALA A 377 -0.45 -2.49 0.63
CA ALA A 377 -1.35 -3.59 0.94
C ALA A 377 -2.80 -3.33 0.50
N CYS A 378 -3.10 -2.10 0.06
CA CYS A 378 -4.43 -1.69 -0.35
C CYS A 378 -4.68 -1.85 -1.86
N ALA A 379 -3.65 -2.14 -2.66
CA ALA A 379 -3.80 -2.21 -4.12
C ALA A 379 -4.83 -3.26 -4.57
N GLY A 380 -4.89 -4.41 -3.89
CA GLY A 380 -5.81 -5.49 -4.24
C GLY A 380 -7.30 -5.12 -4.20
N PHE A 381 -7.70 -4.11 -3.41
CA PHE A 381 -9.10 -3.65 -3.37
C PHE A 381 -9.57 -3.09 -4.71
N PHE A 382 -8.68 -2.41 -5.44
CA PHE A 382 -9.00 -1.88 -6.76
C PHE A 382 -9.28 -2.98 -7.77
N GLY A 383 -8.55 -4.10 -7.71
CA GLY A 383 -8.83 -5.26 -8.56
C GLY A 383 -10.20 -5.87 -8.29
N ALA A 384 -10.59 -5.97 -7.01
CA ALA A 384 -11.91 -6.45 -6.61
C ALA A 384 -13.04 -5.51 -7.09
N GLU A 385 -12.84 -4.19 -6.98
CA GLU A 385 -13.77 -3.18 -7.50
C GLU A 385 -13.89 -3.25 -9.03
N LYS A 386 -12.76 -3.26 -9.75
CA LYS A 386 -12.76 -3.09 -11.21
C LYS A 386 -13.14 -4.31 -11.99
N LEU A 387 -12.98 -5.52 -11.46
CA LEU A 387 -13.36 -6.74 -12.16
C LEU A 387 -14.84 -6.73 -12.58
N MET A 388 -15.73 -6.23 -11.71
CA MET A 388 -17.17 -6.18 -11.99
C MET A 388 -17.61 -4.89 -12.69
N GLN A 389 -16.81 -3.83 -12.62
CA GLN A 389 -17.13 -2.53 -13.22
C GLN A 389 -16.68 -2.39 -14.68
N SER A 390 -15.48 -2.87 -15.02
CA SER A 390 -14.88 -2.65 -16.34
C SER A 390 -15.45 -3.60 -17.39
N ASP A 391 -15.43 -3.18 -18.65
CA ASP A 391 -15.89 -4.03 -19.76
C ASP A 391 -14.96 -5.22 -19.96
N GLU A 392 -13.66 -5.06 -19.77
CA GLU A 392 -12.66 -6.13 -19.82
C GLU A 392 -12.93 -7.19 -18.74
N GLY A 393 -13.20 -6.76 -17.50
CA GLY A 393 -13.51 -7.68 -16.40
C GLY A 393 -14.84 -8.43 -16.61
N LYS A 394 -15.88 -7.73 -17.07
CA LYS A 394 -17.17 -8.35 -17.47
C LYS A 394 -17.01 -9.33 -18.63
N ASN A 395 -16.16 -8.99 -19.61
CA ASN A 395 -15.85 -9.87 -20.74
C ASN A 395 -15.08 -11.10 -20.25
N TYR A 396 -14.11 -10.96 -19.36
CA TYR A 396 -13.39 -12.07 -18.74
C TYR A 396 -14.35 -13.07 -18.07
N ILE A 397 -15.28 -12.57 -17.24
CA ILE A 397 -16.29 -13.40 -16.58
C ILE A 397 -17.15 -14.15 -17.61
N ARG A 398 -17.56 -13.48 -18.69
CA ARG A 398 -18.38 -14.08 -19.75
C ARG A 398 -17.62 -15.15 -20.53
N GLU A 399 -16.39 -14.86 -20.95
CA GLU A 399 -15.56 -15.76 -21.77
C GLU A 399 -15.10 -17.00 -20.99
N ASN A 400 -14.95 -16.88 -19.66
CA ASN A 400 -14.65 -18.02 -18.79
C ASN A 400 -15.93 -18.74 -18.30
N GLY A 401 -17.12 -18.34 -18.75
CA GLY A 401 -18.38 -19.00 -18.40
C GLY A 401 -18.78 -18.89 -16.93
N LEU A 402 -18.36 -17.83 -16.23
CA LEU A 402 -18.48 -17.68 -14.77
C LEU A 402 -19.71 -16.89 -14.31
N LYS A 403 -20.50 -16.36 -15.25
CA LYS A 403 -21.56 -15.39 -14.95
C LYS A 403 -22.57 -15.89 -13.91
N GLU A 404 -23.01 -17.14 -14.02
CA GLU A 404 -24.02 -17.72 -13.11
C GLU A 404 -23.43 -18.09 -11.75
N GLN A 405 -22.11 -18.26 -11.68
CA GLN A 405 -21.34 -18.63 -10.50
C GLN A 405 -20.87 -17.42 -9.68
N MET A 406 -20.92 -16.20 -10.23
CA MET A 406 -20.43 -15.00 -9.53
C MET A 406 -21.12 -14.75 -8.19
N LYS A 407 -22.41 -15.08 -8.07
CA LYS A 407 -23.17 -14.99 -6.81
C LYS A 407 -22.60 -15.86 -5.67
N ASP A 408 -21.91 -16.94 -6.01
CA ASP A 408 -21.30 -17.90 -5.09
C ASP A 408 -19.76 -17.80 -5.09
N ALA A 409 -19.20 -16.83 -5.81
CA ALA A 409 -17.76 -16.61 -5.90
C ALA A 409 -17.15 -16.17 -4.56
N THR A 410 -15.86 -16.48 -4.39
CA THR A 410 -15.07 -15.93 -3.28
C THR A 410 -14.00 -15.00 -3.84
N HIS A 411 -13.95 -13.77 -3.34
CA HIS A 411 -12.95 -12.76 -3.66
C HIS A 411 -11.98 -12.61 -2.49
N ILE A 412 -10.68 -12.76 -2.72
CA ILE A 412 -9.63 -12.55 -1.71
C ILE A 412 -8.77 -11.36 -2.12
N VAL A 413 -8.81 -10.31 -1.31
CA VAL A 413 -7.80 -9.25 -1.34
C VAL A 413 -6.61 -9.69 -0.49
N TRP A 414 -5.40 -9.65 -1.06
CA TRP A 414 -4.18 -10.06 -0.37
C TRP A 414 -3.47 -8.85 0.26
N ALA A 415 -3.65 -8.64 1.56
CA ALA A 415 -3.00 -7.55 2.28
C ALA A 415 -1.54 -7.89 2.58
N THR A 416 -0.58 -7.18 1.98
CA THR A 416 0.83 -7.59 1.96
C THR A 416 1.73 -6.97 3.03
N GLY A 417 1.27 -5.99 3.80
CA GLY A 417 2.10 -5.27 4.78
C GLY A 417 1.31 -4.32 5.67
N GLY A 418 1.87 -3.99 6.83
CA GLY A 418 1.29 -3.00 7.76
C GLY A 418 1.62 -3.24 9.23
N GLY A 419 1.86 -4.49 9.63
CA GLY A 419 1.97 -4.88 11.04
C GLY A 419 3.14 -4.23 11.78
N LEU A 420 4.24 -3.95 11.09
CA LEU A 420 5.43 -3.30 11.66
C LEU A 420 5.45 -1.77 11.52
N VAL A 421 4.47 -1.17 10.83
CA VAL A 421 4.42 0.30 10.68
C VAL A 421 4.23 0.94 12.06
N PRO A 422 5.11 1.86 12.50
CA PRO A 422 4.99 2.52 13.80
C PRO A 422 3.73 3.37 13.91
N GLN A 423 3.17 3.50 15.12
CA GLN A 423 1.91 4.23 15.37
C GLN A 423 1.88 5.65 14.76
N LYS A 424 2.98 6.40 14.88
CA LYS A 424 3.10 7.75 14.29
C LYS A 424 2.91 7.74 12.76
N GLU A 425 3.49 6.76 12.07
CA GLU A 425 3.32 6.61 10.63
C GLU A 425 1.92 6.12 10.27
N ARG A 426 1.30 5.27 11.10
CA ARG A 426 -0.11 4.86 10.92
C ARG A 426 -1.04 6.06 10.96
N GLU A 427 -0.87 6.91 11.97
CA GLU A 427 -1.66 8.13 12.14
C GLU A 427 -1.51 9.06 10.95
N ARG A 428 -0.29 9.19 10.41
CA ARG A 428 -0.01 9.96 9.19
C ARG A 428 -0.77 9.40 7.98
N TYR A 429 -0.81 8.09 7.80
CA TYR A 429 -1.55 7.48 6.69
C TYR A 429 -3.07 7.63 6.83
N ILE A 430 -3.61 7.50 8.05
CA ILE A 430 -5.05 7.57 8.32
C ILE A 430 -5.55 9.02 8.24
N LYS A 431 -4.79 9.98 8.78
CA LYS A 431 -5.17 11.40 8.79
C LYS A 431 -4.87 12.12 7.47
N GLY A 432 -4.13 11.51 6.54
CA GLY A 432 -3.66 12.21 5.34
C GLY A 432 -2.63 13.30 5.66
N GLU A 433 -2.04 13.90 4.62
CA GLU A 433 -1.07 14.99 4.77
C GLU A 433 -1.72 16.33 4.40
N SER A 434 -1.57 17.30 5.29
CA SER A 434 -1.85 18.71 5.00
C SER A 434 -0.73 19.28 4.13
N TYR A 435 -1.03 20.23 3.26
CA TYR A 435 -0.05 20.90 2.41
C TYR A 435 0.27 22.29 2.94
N ILE A 436 1.56 22.65 3.00
CA ILE A 436 2.01 24.02 3.28
C ILE A 436 2.94 24.42 2.14
N ALA A 437 2.56 25.45 1.38
CA ALA A 437 3.37 25.98 0.30
C ALA A 437 4.73 26.49 0.84
N PRO A 438 5.84 26.30 0.11
CA PRO A 438 7.16 26.68 0.60
C PRO A 438 7.34 28.17 0.99
N SER A 439 6.50 29.06 0.45
CA SER A 439 6.53 30.49 0.77
C SER A 439 5.48 30.92 1.79
N ALA A 440 4.73 29.99 2.36
CA ALA A 440 3.77 30.27 3.43
C ALA A 440 4.46 30.24 4.80
N ASP A 441 4.08 31.17 5.67
CA ASP A 441 4.55 31.25 7.05
C ASP A 441 3.45 30.71 7.97
N VAL A 442 3.73 29.63 8.72
CA VAL A 442 2.83 29.05 9.72
C VAL A 442 3.55 29.03 11.06
N ILE A 443 3.09 29.85 12.00
CA ILE A 443 3.79 30.18 13.25
C ILE A 443 2.84 29.98 14.44
N GLY A 444 3.33 29.36 15.53
CA GLY A 444 2.59 29.23 16.79
C GLY A 444 1.72 27.98 16.89
N ASP A 445 0.66 28.02 17.72
CA ASP A 445 -0.27 26.89 17.94
C ASP A 445 -1.30 26.76 16.81
N VAL A 446 -0.83 26.25 15.66
CA VAL A 446 -1.65 26.00 14.47
C VAL A 446 -1.89 24.50 14.31
N THR A 447 -3.16 24.11 14.21
CA THR A 447 -3.57 22.75 13.87
C THR A 447 -4.18 22.72 12.47
N LEU A 448 -3.55 21.96 11.58
CA LEU A 448 -4.08 21.63 10.26
C LEU A 448 -4.65 20.21 10.30
N ASP A 449 -5.91 20.06 9.93
CA ASP A 449 -6.56 18.75 9.83
C ASP A 449 -6.32 18.12 8.43
N GLU A 450 -6.87 16.93 8.22
CA GLU A 450 -6.70 16.10 7.03
C GLU A 450 -6.90 16.88 5.71
N ASN A 451 -5.89 16.82 4.83
CA ASN A 451 -5.85 17.51 3.54
C ASN A 451 -6.09 19.04 3.60
N ALA A 452 -6.04 19.66 4.79
CA ALA A 452 -6.00 21.11 4.89
C ALA A 452 -4.77 21.62 4.12
N ASN A 453 -4.91 22.70 3.38
CA ASN A 453 -3.86 23.17 2.49
C ASN A 453 -3.69 24.69 2.57
N VAL A 454 -2.43 25.12 2.68
CA VAL A 454 -2.01 26.51 2.83
C VAL A 454 -1.16 26.89 1.62
N TRP A 455 -1.58 27.92 0.90
CA TRP A 455 -1.03 28.32 -0.40
C TRP A 455 -0.04 29.48 -0.28
N TYR A 456 0.57 29.86 -1.40
CA TYR A 456 1.78 30.66 -1.43
C TYR A 456 1.60 32.02 -0.74
N HIS A 457 2.61 32.42 0.03
CA HIS A 457 2.64 33.72 0.72
C HIS A 457 1.51 33.95 1.74
N ALA A 458 0.78 32.90 2.13
CA ALA A 458 -0.12 33.00 3.29
C ALA A 458 0.69 33.17 4.58
N SER A 459 0.23 34.05 5.47
CA SER A 459 0.81 34.27 6.80
C SER A 459 -0.21 33.87 7.87
N ILE A 460 0.03 32.74 8.54
CA ILE A 460 -0.82 32.18 9.59
C ILE A 460 -0.05 32.26 10.90
N ARG A 461 -0.49 33.11 11.82
CA ARG A 461 0.22 33.39 13.07
C ARG A 461 -0.69 33.21 14.29
N ALA A 462 -0.45 32.12 15.00
CA ALA A 462 -1.09 31.70 16.25
C ALA A 462 -0.19 31.99 17.46
N ASP A 463 0.30 33.22 17.57
CA ASP A 463 1.24 33.66 18.61
C ASP A 463 0.55 34.11 19.91
N ALA A 464 -0.74 34.47 19.87
CA ALA A 464 -1.52 34.89 21.03
C ALA A 464 -2.62 33.89 21.47
N ASP A 465 -3.09 33.03 20.56
CA ASP A 465 -4.11 31.99 20.81
C ASP A 465 -4.03 30.92 19.70
N LYS A 466 -4.99 29.98 19.65
CA LYS A 466 -4.99 28.84 18.74
C LYS A 466 -5.63 29.15 17.40
N ILE A 467 -5.08 28.53 16.34
CA ILE A 467 -5.70 28.49 15.02
C ILE A 467 -5.98 27.03 14.65
N TYR A 468 -7.23 26.72 14.32
CA TYR A 468 -7.64 25.42 13.79
C TYR A 468 -8.14 25.55 12.36
N ILE A 469 -7.65 24.68 11.47
CA ILE A 469 -8.07 24.59 10.07
C ILE A 469 -8.57 23.18 9.78
N GLY A 470 -9.87 23.06 9.53
CA GLY A 470 -10.56 21.80 9.34
C GLY A 470 -10.27 21.09 8.03
N ARG A 471 -10.73 19.84 7.97
CA ARG A 471 -10.49 18.90 6.88
C ARG A 471 -10.87 19.45 5.50
N ASN A 472 -10.00 19.24 4.51
CA ASN A 472 -10.14 19.71 3.12
C ASN A 472 -10.34 21.23 2.97
N SER A 473 -10.06 22.03 4.01
CA SER A 473 -10.13 23.49 3.90
C SER A 473 -8.85 24.05 3.27
N ASN A 474 -9.01 25.12 2.51
CA ASN A 474 -7.90 25.76 1.79
C ASN A 474 -7.74 27.22 2.18
N ILE A 475 -6.50 27.61 2.51
CA ILE A 475 -6.08 28.98 2.77
C ILE A 475 -5.29 29.46 1.56
N GLN A 476 -5.94 30.23 0.68
CA GLN A 476 -5.37 30.60 -0.62
C GLN A 476 -4.26 31.66 -0.51
N ASP A 477 -3.66 32.00 -1.64
CA ASP A 477 -2.46 32.83 -1.68
C ASP A 477 -2.64 34.19 -0.99
N ASN A 478 -1.58 34.66 -0.34
CA ASN A 478 -1.50 35.95 0.35
C ASN A 478 -2.55 36.18 1.46
N CYS A 479 -3.22 35.14 1.95
CA CYS A 479 -4.12 35.30 3.10
C CYS A 479 -3.34 35.63 4.37
N VAL A 480 -3.96 36.41 5.26
CA VAL A 480 -3.43 36.68 6.60
C VAL A 480 -4.41 36.13 7.62
N ILE A 481 -3.95 35.23 8.48
CA ILE A 481 -4.72 34.69 9.60
C ILE A 481 -3.99 35.00 10.90
N HIS A 482 -4.65 35.71 11.80
CA HIS A 482 -4.09 36.13 13.06
C HIS A 482 -5.12 36.03 14.19
N VAL A 483 -4.64 36.00 15.43
CA VAL A 483 -5.44 35.84 16.64
C VAL A 483 -5.02 36.89 17.66
N ASP A 484 -5.96 37.32 18.49
CA ASP A 484 -5.67 38.05 19.74
C ASP A 484 -5.97 37.14 20.93
N GLU A 485 -5.45 37.48 22.11
CA GLU A 485 -5.73 36.75 23.35
C GLU A 485 -7.24 36.67 23.60
N GLY A 486 -7.77 35.44 23.72
CA GLY A 486 -9.20 35.19 23.92
C GLY A 486 -10.04 35.16 22.64
N TYR A 487 -9.42 35.34 21.47
CA TYR A 487 -10.05 35.28 20.16
C TYR A 487 -9.31 34.29 19.25
N PRO A 488 -9.49 32.97 19.45
CA PRO A 488 -8.94 31.96 18.56
C PRO A 488 -9.61 32.03 17.17
N VAL A 489 -8.96 31.44 16.16
CA VAL A 489 -9.57 31.21 14.85
C VAL A 489 -9.96 29.75 14.72
N TYR A 490 -11.22 29.50 14.38
CA TYR A 490 -11.71 28.17 14.01
C TYR A 490 -12.26 28.19 12.59
N ILE A 491 -11.65 27.42 11.71
CA ILE A 491 -12.10 27.22 10.34
C ILE A 491 -12.61 25.78 10.23
N GLY A 492 -13.89 25.62 9.90
CA GLY A 492 -14.55 24.32 9.74
C GLY A 492 -14.05 23.51 8.55
N GLU A 493 -14.77 22.44 8.21
CA GLU A 493 -14.42 21.54 7.12
C GLU A 493 -14.84 22.09 5.75
N LYS A 494 -14.07 21.79 4.71
CA LYS A 494 -14.36 22.16 3.31
C LYS A 494 -14.58 23.67 3.12
N VAL A 495 -13.90 24.49 3.91
CA VAL A 495 -13.94 25.95 3.81
C VAL A 495 -12.90 26.42 2.79
N THR A 496 -13.31 27.36 1.94
CA THR A 496 -12.38 28.08 1.05
C THR A 496 -12.15 29.47 1.62
N VAL A 497 -10.91 29.81 1.97
CA VAL A 497 -10.50 31.18 2.30
C VAL A 497 -9.81 31.77 1.08
N GLY A 498 -10.53 32.64 0.36
CA GLY A 498 -10.14 33.20 -0.92
C GLY A 498 -8.91 34.10 -0.84
N HIS A 499 -8.14 34.16 -1.93
CA HIS A 499 -6.87 34.90 -2.01
C HIS A 499 -6.91 36.29 -1.35
N GLY A 500 -5.88 36.60 -0.56
CA GLY A 500 -5.72 37.89 0.11
C GLY A 500 -6.74 38.20 1.20
N ALA A 501 -7.56 37.23 1.64
CA ALA A 501 -8.48 37.45 2.75
C ALA A 501 -7.72 37.63 4.08
N VAL A 502 -8.30 38.44 4.97
CA VAL A 502 -7.78 38.70 6.32
C VAL A 502 -8.75 38.12 7.33
N ILE A 503 -8.29 37.14 8.09
CA ILE A 503 -9.08 36.41 9.08
C ILE A 503 -8.51 36.72 10.47
N HIS A 504 -9.32 37.31 11.34
CA HIS A 504 -8.88 37.73 12.66
C HIS A 504 -9.82 37.24 13.75
N GLY A 505 -9.36 36.29 14.57
CA GLY A 505 -10.03 35.81 15.78
C GLY A 505 -11.52 35.47 15.66
N CYS A 506 -11.90 34.64 14.69
CA CYS A 506 -13.29 34.34 14.35
C CYS A 506 -13.59 32.85 14.12
N GLU A 507 -14.88 32.50 14.08
CA GLU A 507 -15.35 31.15 13.72
C GLU A 507 -15.96 31.13 12.32
N ILE A 508 -15.61 30.13 11.51
CA ILE A 508 -16.14 29.90 10.18
C ILE A 508 -16.69 28.47 10.08
N GLY A 509 -17.99 28.34 9.84
CA GLY A 509 -18.67 27.06 9.72
C GLY A 509 -18.38 26.34 8.40
N ASP A 510 -18.56 25.02 8.44
CA ASP A 510 -18.29 24.09 7.35
C ASP A 510 -18.89 24.51 6.01
N CYS A 511 -18.23 24.11 4.91
CA CYS A 511 -18.66 24.31 3.52
C CYS A 511 -18.87 25.79 3.12
N SER A 512 -18.31 26.72 3.89
CA SER A 512 -18.39 28.15 3.59
C SER A 512 -17.27 28.61 2.66
N LEU A 513 -17.53 29.68 1.91
CA LEU A 513 -16.54 30.36 1.09
C LEU A 513 -16.37 31.80 1.57
N ILE A 514 -15.14 32.16 1.90
CA ILE A 514 -14.72 33.52 2.16
C ILE A 514 -14.13 34.09 0.89
N GLY A 515 -14.75 35.13 0.35
CA GLY A 515 -14.34 35.73 -0.91
C GLY A 515 -12.96 36.37 -0.83
N MET A 516 -12.33 36.50 -2.00
CA MET A 516 -11.00 37.13 -2.12
C MET A 516 -10.99 38.52 -1.50
N GLY A 517 -9.95 38.83 -0.72
CA GLY A 517 -9.78 40.11 -0.04
C GLY A 517 -10.85 40.44 1.01
N ALA A 518 -11.70 39.49 1.41
CA ALA A 518 -12.65 39.73 2.49
C ALA A 518 -11.93 39.84 3.84
N VAL A 519 -12.49 40.61 4.76
CA VAL A 519 -11.94 40.88 6.08
C VAL A 519 -12.93 40.44 7.14
N LEU A 520 -12.54 39.50 8.00
CA LEU A 520 -13.31 39.03 9.15
C LEU A 520 -12.61 39.50 10.43
N LEU A 521 -13.34 40.22 11.29
CA LEU A 521 -12.80 40.77 12.54
C LEU A 521 -13.20 39.94 13.77
N ASN A 522 -12.47 40.17 14.87
CA ASN A 522 -12.59 39.45 16.14
C ASN A 522 -14.03 39.19 16.59
N GLY A 523 -14.28 37.94 16.96
CA GLY A 523 -15.53 37.47 17.53
C GLY A 523 -16.67 37.34 16.53
N CYS A 524 -16.47 37.58 15.23
CA CYS A 524 -17.51 37.26 14.27
C CYS A 524 -17.67 35.74 14.12
N LYS A 525 -18.90 35.30 13.85
CA LYS A 525 -19.24 33.89 13.66
C LYS A 525 -19.95 33.73 12.32
N ILE A 526 -19.30 33.04 11.39
CA ILE A 526 -19.87 32.70 10.11
C ILE A 526 -20.48 31.30 10.23
N GLY A 527 -21.79 31.19 10.00
CA GLY A 527 -22.49 29.92 9.98
C GLY A 527 -22.02 28.98 8.86
N LYS A 528 -22.54 27.76 8.84
CA LYS A 528 -22.23 26.76 7.80
C LYS A 528 -22.84 27.16 6.45
N ASN A 529 -22.25 26.67 5.36
CA ASN A 529 -22.76 26.87 4.00
C ASN A 529 -22.88 28.36 3.61
N CYS A 530 -22.04 29.25 4.14
CA CYS A 530 -22.10 30.67 3.84
C CYS A 530 -21.24 31.06 2.63
N LEU A 531 -21.60 32.16 1.96
CA LEU A 531 -20.76 32.80 0.96
C LEU A 531 -20.55 34.26 1.35
N ILE A 532 -19.33 34.59 1.76
CA ILE A 532 -18.91 35.97 2.00
C ILE A 532 -18.32 36.49 0.69
N GLY A 533 -18.89 37.56 0.12
CA GLY A 533 -18.44 38.09 -1.17
C GLY A 533 -17.04 38.69 -1.10
N ALA A 534 -16.38 38.80 -2.26
CA ALA A 534 -15.05 39.42 -2.36
C ALA A 534 -15.05 40.86 -1.81
N GLY A 535 -13.99 41.22 -1.08
CA GLY A 535 -13.82 42.54 -0.46
C GLY A 535 -14.82 42.88 0.65
N THR A 536 -15.61 41.91 1.13
CA THR A 536 -16.61 42.13 2.18
C THR A 536 -15.94 42.29 3.54
N LEU A 537 -16.39 43.28 4.33
CA LEU A 537 -15.96 43.45 5.73
C LEU A 537 -17.04 42.90 6.66
N VAL A 538 -16.73 41.87 7.42
CA VAL A 538 -17.57 41.41 8.54
C VAL A 538 -17.02 41.99 9.84
N THR A 539 -17.80 42.85 10.46
CA THR A 539 -17.42 43.56 11.69
C THR A 539 -17.34 42.63 12.89
N GLY A 540 -16.57 43.01 13.91
CA GLY A 540 -16.38 42.18 15.10
C GLY A 540 -17.70 41.87 15.81
N GLY A 541 -17.83 40.65 16.33
CA GLY A 541 -19.03 40.16 17.01
C GLY A 541 -20.24 39.88 16.09
N THR A 542 -20.12 40.05 14.77
CA THR A 542 -21.24 39.80 13.84
C THR A 542 -21.50 38.31 13.72
N GLU A 543 -22.75 37.89 13.89
CA GLU A 543 -23.20 36.52 13.64
C GLU A 543 -23.90 36.43 12.28
N VAL A 544 -23.38 35.61 11.38
CA VAL A 544 -23.95 35.32 10.06
C VAL A 544 -24.64 33.96 10.12
N PRO A 545 -25.97 33.87 9.87
CA PRO A 545 -26.69 32.61 9.92
C PRO A 545 -26.27 31.63 8.83
N ASP A 546 -26.45 30.33 9.07
CA ASP A 546 -26.20 29.27 8.08
C ASP A 546 -26.87 29.54 6.71
N GLY A 547 -26.17 29.19 5.64
CA GLY A 547 -26.68 29.28 4.27
C GLY A 547 -26.83 30.72 3.78
N SER A 548 -26.10 31.68 4.33
CA SER A 548 -26.27 33.11 3.99
C SER A 548 -25.23 33.60 2.98
N VAL A 549 -25.66 34.50 2.10
CA VAL A 549 -24.78 35.28 1.23
C VAL A 549 -24.63 36.69 1.79
N VAL A 550 -23.40 37.10 2.07
CA VAL A 550 -23.06 38.38 2.68
C VAL A 550 -22.20 39.18 1.72
N ILE A 551 -22.57 40.43 1.45
CA ILE A 551 -21.77 41.33 0.60
C ILE A 551 -21.70 42.73 1.20
N GLY A 552 -20.61 43.45 0.90
CA GLY A 552 -20.46 44.88 1.18
C GLY A 552 -19.46 45.21 2.29
N ASN A 553 -19.27 46.51 2.51
CA ASN A 553 -18.41 47.03 3.57
C ASN A 553 -19.15 48.19 4.29
N PRO A 554 -19.77 47.95 5.46
CA PRO A 554 -19.87 46.66 6.16
C PRO A 554 -20.80 45.67 5.46
N GLY A 555 -20.51 44.38 5.62
CA GLY A 555 -21.24 43.28 5.00
C GLY A 555 -22.66 43.13 5.54
N LYS A 556 -23.61 42.82 4.66
CA LYS A 556 -25.00 42.52 5.02
C LYS A 556 -25.47 41.25 4.35
N VAL A 557 -26.30 40.48 5.05
CA VAL A 557 -27.00 39.32 4.46
C VAL A 557 -27.95 39.84 3.39
N VAL A 558 -27.73 39.45 2.14
CA VAL A 558 -28.56 39.90 1.00
C VAL A 558 -29.52 38.83 0.51
N ARG A 559 -29.20 37.56 0.74
CA ARG A 559 -30.06 36.40 0.40
C ARG A 559 -29.51 35.12 1.03
N LYS A 560 -30.25 34.02 0.85
CA LYS A 560 -29.74 32.66 1.05
C LYS A 560 -28.88 32.20 -0.13
N ILE A 561 -27.93 31.30 0.17
CA ILE A 561 -27.13 30.60 -0.83
C ILE A 561 -28.02 29.66 -1.64
N LYS A 562 -27.73 29.50 -2.93
CA LYS A 562 -28.40 28.51 -3.78
C LYS A 562 -27.68 27.16 -3.70
N ASP A 563 -28.39 26.06 -3.95
CA ASP A 563 -27.82 24.71 -3.93
C ASP A 563 -26.62 24.57 -4.89
N GLU A 564 -26.73 25.14 -6.09
CA GLU A 564 -25.66 25.17 -7.09
C GLU A 564 -24.39 25.88 -6.59
N GLU A 565 -24.53 26.95 -5.81
CA GLU A 565 -23.41 27.70 -5.22
C GLU A 565 -22.77 26.93 -4.07
N LEU A 566 -23.59 26.23 -3.28
CA LEU A 566 -23.12 25.35 -2.22
C LEU A 566 -22.31 24.17 -2.78
N GLU A 567 -22.83 23.51 -3.81
CA GLU A 567 -22.11 22.45 -4.52
C GLU A 567 -20.79 22.96 -5.11
N ALA A 568 -20.80 24.17 -5.70
CA ALA A 568 -19.59 24.80 -6.23
C ALA A 568 -18.55 25.08 -5.12
N ASN A 569 -18.96 25.55 -3.94
CA ASN A 569 -18.06 25.78 -2.81
C ASN A 569 -17.37 24.49 -2.35
N VAL A 570 -18.14 23.42 -2.18
CA VAL A 570 -17.61 22.11 -1.79
C VAL A 570 -16.68 21.55 -2.86
N LYS A 571 -17.07 21.64 -4.13
CA LYS A 571 -16.25 21.21 -5.26
C LYS A 571 -14.93 21.97 -5.33
N ASN A 572 -14.94 23.28 -5.05
CA ASN A 572 -13.73 24.09 -5.00
C ASN A 572 -12.79 23.62 -3.88
N ALA A 573 -13.30 23.42 -2.66
CA ALA A 573 -12.49 22.94 -1.55
C ALA A 573 -11.84 21.58 -1.82
N VAL A 574 -12.61 20.65 -2.40
CA VAL A 574 -12.10 19.33 -2.82
C VAL A 574 -11.03 19.46 -3.91
N LYS A 575 -11.26 20.31 -4.91
CA LYS A 575 -10.29 20.56 -5.99
C LYS A 575 -8.94 21.04 -5.43
N TYR A 576 -8.94 22.00 -4.51
CA TYR A 576 -7.69 22.48 -3.88
C TYR A 576 -7.01 21.40 -3.05
N ALA A 577 -7.77 20.58 -2.32
CA ALA A 577 -7.21 19.43 -1.61
C ALA A 577 -6.57 18.39 -2.56
N GLU A 578 -7.12 18.20 -3.77
CA GLU A 578 -6.52 17.38 -4.82
C GLU A 578 -5.25 18.01 -5.41
N GLU A 579 -5.26 19.32 -5.70
CA GLU A 579 -4.08 20.04 -6.20
C GLU A 579 -2.92 20.00 -5.19
N ALA A 580 -3.21 20.16 -3.90
CA ALA A 580 -2.23 20.02 -2.82
C ALA A 580 -1.59 18.63 -2.79
N LYS A 581 -2.33 17.56 -3.12
CA LYS A 581 -1.79 16.19 -3.19
C LYS A 581 -0.84 16.01 -4.39
N ASN A 582 -1.11 16.66 -5.50
CA ASN A 582 -0.35 16.51 -6.74
C ASN A 582 0.91 17.38 -6.78
N GLY A 583 1.04 18.35 -5.89
CA GLY A 583 2.14 19.32 -5.90
C GLY A 583 1.94 20.34 -7.01
N PHE A 584 1.34 21.48 -6.67
CA PHE A 584 1.04 22.55 -7.62
C PHE A 584 2.29 23.05 -8.37
N GLY A 585 2.17 23.20 -9.68
CA GLY A 585 3.24 23.69 -10.55
C GLY A 585 4.35 22.68 -10.87
N LYS A 586 4.13 21.38 -10.64
CA LYS A 586 5.00 20.29 -11.09
C LYS A 586 4.51 19.65 -12.38
#